data_AF-A0A929KE03-F1
#
_entry.id   AF-A0A929KE03-F1
#
_cell.length_a   1.000
_cell.length_b   1.000
_cell.length_c   1.000
_cell.angle_alpha   90.00
_cell.angle_beta   90.00
_cell.angle_gamma   90.00
#
_symmetry.space_group_name_H-M   'P 1'
#
loop_
_entity.id
_entity.type
_entity.pdbx_description
1 polymer ?
#
loop_
_entity_poly.entity_id
_entity_poly.type
_entity_poly.pdbx_seq_one_letter_code
_entity_poly.pdbx_strand_id
1 'polypeptide(L)'
;MNANDLKQVYGVLLSSPEMNVPVKIDVKINKRTVLLLSQVIDKGLNVKGDHPGNGMIEAANREELEELQKLSADCLEKAGLKEFSEKLMALSGK
;
A
#
# COMPACT_ATOMS: atom_id res chain seq x y z
N MET A 1 12.39 -10.43 20.34
CA MET A 1 12.63 -9.36 19.34
C MET A 1 11.85 -8.15 19.78
N ASN A 2 12.53 -7.01 19.93
CA ASN A 2 11.90 -5.73 20.18
C ASN A 2 11.55 -5.03 18.83
N ALA A 3 10.84 -3.90 18.87
CA ALA A 3 10.43 -3.18 17.67
C ALA A 3 11.63 -2.67 16.81
N ASN A 4 12.75 -2.37 17.46
CA ASN A 4 13.96 -1.89 16.80
C ASN A 4 14.66 -3.01 16.01
N ASP A 5 14.76 -4.21 16.60
CA ASP A 5 15.27 -5.41 15.93
C ASP A 5 14.45 -5.72 14.67
N LEU A 6 13.12 -5.52 14.75
CA LEU A 6 12.21 -5.80 13.64
C LEU A 6 12.37 -4.78 12.50
N LYS A 7 12.53 -3.48 12.80
CA LYS A 7 12.82 -2.45 11.79
C LYS A 7 14.13 -2.73 11.04
N GLN A 8 15.17 -3.16 11.76
CA GLN A 8 16.44 -3.55 11.13
C GLN A 8 16.28 -4.75 10.19
N VAL A 9 15.53 -5.78 10.60
CA VAL A 9 15.23 -6.94 9.74
C VAL A 9 14.48 -6.51 8.48
N TYR A 10 13.48 -5.63 8.60
CA TYR A 10 12.76 -5.12 7.43
C TYR A 10 13.66 -4.31 6.49
N GLY A 11 14.53 -3.46 7.02
CA GLY A 11 15.49 -2.71 6.19
C GLY A 11 16.46 -3.62 5.41
N VAL A 12 16.95 -4.69 6.05
CA VAL A 12 17.80 -5.69 5.38
C VAL A 12 17.02 -6.46 4.32
N LEU A 13 15.78 -6.84 4.62
CA LEU A 13 14.93 -7.55 3.68
C LEU A 13 14.66 -6.69 2.43
N LEU A 14 14.19 -5.45 2.60
CA LEU A 14 13.86 -4.55 1.48
C LEU A 14 15.09 -4.16 0.63
N SER A 15 16.28 -4.11 1.23
CA SER A 15 17.54 -3.85 0.50
C SER A 15 18.11 -5.08 -0.23
N SER A 16 17.53 -6.27 -0.04
CA SER A 16 18.00 -7.48 -0.71
C SER A 16 17.68 -7.41 -2.22
N PRO A 17 18.64 -7.69 -3.13
CA PRO A 17 18.43 -7.61 -4.58
C PRO A 17 17.27 -8.46 -5.09
N GLU A 18 17.03 -9.60 -4.44
CA GLU A 18 15.94 -10.54 -4.74
C GLU A 18 14.56 -9.90 -4.56
N MET A 19 14.41 -8.93 -3.64
CA MET A 19 13.14 -8.26 -3.36
C MET A 19 12.76 -7.21 -4.41
N ASN A 20 13.70 -6.81 -5.27
CA ASN A 20 13.47 -5.86 -6.37
C ASN A 20 13.17 -6.54 -7.71
N VAL A 21 13.02 -7.86 -7.71
CA VAL A 21 12.72 -8.61 -8.93
C VAL A 21 11.25 -8.40 -9.32
N PRO A 22 10.96 -7.92 -10.55
CA PRO A 22 9.59 -7.71 -10.98
C PRO A 22 8.83 -9.03 -11.07
N VAL A 23 7.65 -9.07 -10.45
CA VAL A 23 6.75 -10.23 -10.47
C VAL A 23 5.46 -9.92 -11.22
N LYS A 24 4.95 -10.90 -11.97
CA LYS A 24 3.63 -10.80 -12.62
C LYS A 24 2.55 -11.26 -11.65
N ILE A 25 1.62 -10.38 -11.33
CA ILE A 25 0.46 -10.68 -10.48
C ILE A 25 -0.80 -10.69 -11.35
N ASP A 26 -1.46 -11.84 -11.48
CA ASP A 26 -2.79 -11.95 -12.12
C ASP A 26 -3.87 -11.89 -11.04
N VAL A 27 -4.69 -10.84 -11.06
CA VAL A 27 -5.71 -10.58 -10.02
C VAL A 27 -7.09 -10.55 -10.66
N LYS A 28 -7.96 -11.49 -10.26
CA LYS A 28 -9.38 -11.54 -10.63
C LYS A 28 -10.25 -11.31 -9.39
N ILE A 29 -10.57 -10.06 -9.12
CA ILE A 29 -11.40 -9.64 -7.99
C ILE A 29 -12.56 -8.77 -8.47
N ASN A 30 -13.62 -8.68 -7.66
CA ASN A 30 -14.77 -7.86 -7.99
C ASN A 30 -14.56 -6.37 -7.58
N LYS A 31 -15.45 -5.50 -8.05
CA LYS A 31 -15.40 -4.05 -7.80
C LYS A 31 -15.38 -3.69 -6.30
N ARG A 32 -16.09 -4.46 -5.45
CA ARG A 32 -16.10 -4.23 -3.99
C ARG A 32 -14.71 -4.46 -3.42
N THR A 33 -14.04 -5.56 -3.79
CA THR A 33 -12.69 -5.85 -3.31
C THR A 33 -11.69 -4.81 -3.77
N VAL A 34 -11.81 -4.30 -5.00
CA VAL A 34 -10.95 -3.20 -5.50
C VAL A 34 -11.09 -1.94 -4.65
N LEU A 35 -12.32 -1.51 -4.33
CA LEU A 35 -12.57 -0.34 -3.49
C LEU A 35 -12.03 -0.51 -2.06
N LEU A 36 -12.20 -1.70 -1.48
CA LEU A 36 -11.67 -1.99 -0.14
C LEU A 36 -10.15 -2.03 -0.16
N LEU A 37 -9.54 -2.62 -1.19
CA LEU A 37 -8.09 -2.67 -1.34
C LEU A 37 -7.50 -1.27 -1.44
N SER A 38 -8.08 -0.39 -2.26
CA SER A 38 -7.58 0.98 -2.40
C SER A 38 -7.65 1.75 -1.08
N GLN A 39 -8.73 1.57 -0.30
CA GLN A 39 -8.85 2.18 1.03
C GLN A 39 -7.87 1.61 2.06
N VAL A 40 -7.59 0.30 2.02
CA VAL A 40 -6.62 -0.34 2.93
C VAL A 40 -5.21 0.16 2.63
N ILE A 41 -4.83 0.26 1.35
CA ILE A 41 -3.53 0.81 0.94
C ILE A 41 -3.41 2.25 1.41
N ASP A 42 -4.40 3.11 1.10
CA ASP A 42 -4.36 4.51 1.50
C ASP A 42 -4.24 4.67 3.03
N LYS A 43 -5.04 3.93 3.81
CA LYS A 43 -4.93 3.94 5.27
C LYS A 43 -3.56 3.47 5.75
N GLY A 44 -3.06 2.36 5.20
CA GLY A 44 -1.76 1.78 5.56
C GLY A 44 -0.60 2.75 5.35
N LEU A 45 -0.62 3.49 4.23
CA LEU A 45 0.38 4.50 3.91
C LEU A 45 0.29 5.76 4.78
N ASN A 46 -0.90 6.06 5.33
CA ASN A 46 -1.14 7.22 6.17
C ASN A 46 -1.03 6.95 7.67
N VAL A 47 -0.76 5.71 8.10
CA VAL A 47 -0.59 5.42 9.54
C VAL A 47 0.67 6.10 10.05
N LYS A 48 0.50 6.93 11.08
CA LYS A 48 1.60 7.65 11.75
C LYS A 48 1.89 7.02 13.12
N GLY A 49 3.17 7.00 13.49
CA GLY A 49 3.64 6.56 14.81
C GLY A 49 3.95 5.06 14.88
N ASP A 50 4.47 4.65 16.04
CA ASP A 50 5.01 3.31 16.30
C ASP A 50 3.89 2.27 16.51
N HIS A 51 3.09 2.04 15.46
CA HIS A 51 1.99 1.09 15.50
C HIS A 51 2.52 -0.35 15.31
N PRO A 52 2.12 -1.31 16.16
CA PRO A 52 2.53 -2.70 16.00
C PRO A 52 2.15 -3.23 14.61
N GLY A 53 3.16 -3.59 13.80
CA GLY A 53 2.97 -4.12 12.45
C GLY A 53 3.37 -3.18 11.31
N ASN A 54 3.66 -1.90 11.58
CA ASN A 54 4.02 -0.93 10.54
C ASN A 54 5.50 -0.93 10.13
N GLY A 55 6.35 -1.72 10.80
CA GLY A 55 7.81 -1.64 10.62
C GLY A 55 8.29 -1.81 9.18
N MET A 56 7.54 -2.51 8.32
CA MET A 56 7.89 -2.65 6.89
C MET A 56 7.55 -1.41 6.07
N ILE A 57 6.41 -0.76 6.36
CA ILE A 57 6.02 0.52 5.72
C ILE A 57 6.97 1.63 6.15
N GLU A 58 7.39 1.64 7.42
CA GLU A 58 8.37 2.59 7.94
C GLU A 58 9.79 2.38 7.38
N ALA A 59 10.13 1.16 6.99
CA ALA A 59 11.43 0.82 6.39
C ALA A 59 11.47 1.04 4.88
N ALA A 60 10.30 1.19 4.23
CA ALA A 60 10.20 1.43 2.80
C ALA A 60 10.65 2.85 2.43
N ASN A 61 11.25 2.99 1.25
CA ASN A 61 11.60 4.30 0.71
C ASN A 61 10.38 4.99 0.07
N ARG A 62 10.53 6.28 -0.26
CA ARG A 62 9.42 7.08 -0.78
C ARG A 62 8.94 6.55 -2.15
N GLU A 63 9.86 6.11 -2.98
CA GLU A 63 9.59 5.60 -4.32
C GLU A 63 8.71 4.33 -4.26
N GLU A 64 9.01 3.39 -3.35
CA GLU A 64 8.21 2.19 -3.10
C GLU A 64 6.80 2.52 -2.61
N LEU A 65 6.66 3.54 -1.75
CA LEU A 65 5.36 4.00 -1.27
C LEU A 65 4.55 4.67 -2.41
N GLU A 66 5.19 5.45 -3.27
CA GLU A 66 4.59 6.05 -4.47
C GLU A 66 4.14 4.97 -5.48
N GLU A 67 4.89 3.89 -5.63
CA GLU A 67 4.50 2.73 -6.45
C GLU A 67 3.23 2.05 -5.91
N LEU A 68 3.10 1.90 -4.58
CA LEU A 68 1.89 1.38 -3.96
C LEU A 68 0.67 2.29 -4.17
N GLN A 69 0.87 3.62 -4.09
CA GLN A 69 -0.19 4.59 -4.41
C GLN A 69 -0.63 4.47 -5.88
N LYS A 70 0.34 4.36 -6.79
CA LYS A 70 0.06 4.17 -8.21
C LYS A 70 -0.67 2.87 -8.48
N LEU A 71 -0.27 1.76 -7.86
CA LEU A 71 -0.97 0.47 -7.97
C LEU A 71 -2.43 0.59 -7.52
N SER A 72 -2.69 1.27 -6.41
CA SER A 72 -4.04 1.53 -5.91
C SER A 72 -4.89 2.30 -6.94
N ALA A 73 -4.32 3.37 -7.51
CA ALA A 73 -4.96 4.16 -8.56
C ALA A 73 -5.24 3.35 -9.83
N ASP A 74 -4.26 2.57 -10.29
CA ASP A 74 -4.38 1.71 -11.47
C ASP A 74 -5.47 0.64 -11.29
N CYS A 75 -5.60 0.07 -10.09
CA CYS A 75 -6.67 -0.88 -9.76
C CYS A 75 -8.06 -0.23 -9.87
N LEU A 76 -8.22 0.97 -9.34
CA LEU A 76 -9.47 1.73 -9.44
C LEU A 76 -9.81 2.10 -10.88
N GLU A 77 -8.80 2.51 -11.65
CA GLU A 77 -8.96 2.87 -13.06
C GLU A 77 -9.39 1.66 -13.90
N LYS A 78 -8.69 0.53 -13.77
CA LYS A 78 -9.02 -0.74 -14.47
C LYS A 78 -10.40 -1.28 -14.08
N ALA A 79 -10.87 -1.03 -12.86
CA ALA A 79 -12.19 -1.44 -12.41
C ALA A 79 -13.32 -0.47 -12.80
N GLY A 80 -12.99 0.70 -13.38
CA GLY A 80 -13.95 1.77 -13.69
C GLY A 80 -14.55 2.40 -12.43
N LEU A 81 -13.76 2.53 -11.36
CA LEU A 81 -14.19 2.99 -10.04
C LEU A 81 -13.51 4.28 -9.57
N LYS A 82 -12.58 4.84 -10.36
CA LYS A 82 -11.81 6.03 -10.01
C LYS A 82 -12.69 7.22 -9.60
N GLU A 83 -13.57 7.67 -10.51
CA GLU A 83 -14.49 8.78 -10.25
C GLU A 83 -15.44 8.48 -9.07
N PHE A 84 -15.90 7.23 -8.94
CA PHE A 84 -16.76 6.82 -7.83
C PHE A 84 -16.03 6.91 -6.49
N SER A 85 -14.78 6.44 -6.44
CA SER A 85 -13.93 6.52 -5.25
C SER A 85 -13.64 7.97 -4.86
N GLU A 86 -13.34 8.84 -5.83
CA GLU A 86 -13.13 10.27 -5.61
C GLU A 86 -14.36 10.95 -5.02
N LYS A 87 -15.55 10.67 -5.56
CA LYS A 87 -16.83 11.17 -5.01
C LYS A 87 -17.06 10.67 -3.59
N LEU A 88 -16.79 9.40 -3.29
CA LEU A 88 -16.91 8.86 -1.94
C LEU A 88 -15.97 9.57 -0.95
N MET A 89 -14.72 9.84 -1.34
CA MET A 89 -13.77 10.58 -0.51
C MET A 89 -14.26 12.01 -0.25
N ALA A 90 -14.80 12.69 -1.27
CA ALA A 90 -15.35 14.03 -1.13
C ALA A 90 -16.57 14.08 -0.18
N LEU A 91 -17.39 13.02 -0.17
CA LEU A 91 -18.56 12.90 0.73
C LEU A 91 -18.18 12.53 2.16
N SER A 92 -17.08 11.80 2.35
CA SER A 92 -16.70 11.28 3.67
C SER A 92 -16.14 12.34 4.60
N GLY A 93 -15.81 13.54 4.09
CA GLY A 93 -15.02 14.53 4.84
C GLY A 93 -13.62 14.00 5.13
N LYS A 94 -12.64 14.88 5.27
CA LYS A 94 -11.36 14.47 5.87
C LYS A 94 -11.55 14.13 7.34
#